data_AF-A0AAW2N822-F1
#
_entry.id   AF-A0AAW2N822-F1
#
_cell.length_a   1.000
_cell.length_b   1.000
_cell.length_c   1.000
_cell.angle_alpha   90.00
_cell.angle_beta   90.00
_cell.angle_gamma   90.00
#
_symmetry.space_group_name_H-M   'P 1'
#
loop_
_entity.id
_entity.type
_entity.pdbx_description
1 polymer ?
#
loop_
_entity_poly.entity_id
_entity_poly.type
_entity_poly.pdbx_seq_one_letter_code
_entity_poly.pdbx_strand_id
1 'polypeptide(L)'
;MFATSLLSRFMQSPSQVHYAAAKRILRYLRGSVDDMKSTSGYTFSLGSGIFSWASKKQATVAQSSAEAEYIAAAATSNQAIWLRRILEDMGEKQEEPDEIYCDNKSAIAITKNPVQHSRTEHIDIKYHSLREATTRGEIELKYCSTLKSN
;
A
#
# COMPACT_ATOMS: atom_id res chain seq x y z
N MET A 1 17.13 -8.05 -4.91
CA MET A 1 18.21 -7.81 -3.93
C MET A 1 18.25 -6.32 -3.62
N PHE A 2 17.91 -5.92 -2.39
CA PHE A 2 17.86 -4.49 -2.03
C PHE A 2 19.28 -3.91 -1.99
N ALA A 3 19.49 -2.73 -2.57
CA ALA A 3 20.81 -2.12 -2.69
C ALA A 3 21.48 -1.85 -1.32
N THR A 4 20.68 -1.73 -0.26
CA THR A 4 21.12 -1.56 1.13
C THR A 4 21.77 -2.82 1.72
N SER A 5 21.28 -4.01 1.40
CA SER A 5 21.87 -5.28 1.86
C SER A 5 23.20 -5.60 1.17
N LEU A 6 23.45 -5.00 0.00
CA LEU A 6 24.73 -5.11 -0.69
C LEU A 6 25.81 -4.24 -0.02
N LEU A 7 25.46 -3.04 0.43
CA LEU A 7 26.42 -2.11 1.05
C LEU A 7 26.91 -2.54 2.45
N SER A 8 26.05 -3.17 3.27
CA SER A 8 26.45 -3.54 4.64
C SER A 8 27.56 -4.59 4.69
N ARG A 9 27.68 -5.44 3.66
CA ARG A 9 28.68 -6.50 3.58
C ARG A 9 30.10 -6.00 3.28
N PHE A 10 30.28 -4.73 2.91
CA PHE A 10 31.57 -4.17 2.47
C PHE A 10 32.13 -3.07 3.38
N MET A 11 31.56 -2.88 4.57
CA MET A 11 32.03 -1.85 5.52
C MET A 11 33.47 -2.08 6.02
N GLN A 12 34.00 -3.31 5.94
CA GLN A 12 35.36 -3.63 6.38
C GLN A 12 36.46 -3.29 5.35
N SER A 13 36.13 -3.07 4.07
CA SER A 13 37.10 -2.66 3.04
C SER A 13 36.42 -1.89 1.88
N PRO A 14 36.15 -0.58 2.05
CA PRO A 14 35.51 0.22 1.00
C PRO A 14 36.46 0.46 -0.19
N SER A 15 36.00 0.15 -1.40
CA SER A 15 36.71 0.34 -2.67
C SER A 15 35.97 1.36 -3.54
N GLN A 16 36.57 1.77 -4.67
CA GLN A 16 35.90 2.67 -5.62
C GLN A 16 34.56 2.13 -6.13
N VAL A 17 34.40 0.81 -6.25
CA VAL A 17 33.15 0.18 -6.67
C VAL A 17 32.06 0.37 -5.61
N HIS A 18 32.40 0.25 -4.32
CA HIS A 18 31.48 0.50 -3.21
C HIS A 18 31.06 1.97 -3.16
N TYR A 19 32.01 2.88 -3.39
CA TYR A 19 31.73 4.32 -3.43
C TYR A 19 30.84 4.72 -4.62
N ALA A 20 31.02 4.08 -5.78
CA ALA A 20 30.15 4.27 -6.94
C ALA A 20 28.73 3.74 -6.69
N ALA A 21 28.58 2.60 -6.02
CA ALA A 21 27.29 2.05 -5.61
C ALA A 21 26.57 2.95 -4.59
N ALA A 22 27.29 3.41 -3.55
CA ALA A 22 26.77 4.38 -2.59
C ALA A 22 26.35 5.70 -3.27
N LYS A 23 27.16 6.21 -4.20
CA LYS A 23 26.80 7.39 -5.01
C LYS A 23 25.56 7.15 -5.88
N ARG A 24 25.38 5.97 -6.46
CA ARG A 24 24.16 5.62 -7.22
C ARG A 24 22.93 5.60 -6.33
N ILE A 25 23.05 5.02 -5.13
CA ILE A 25 21.96 5.00 -4.14
C ILE A 25 21.64 6.42 -3.67
N LEU A 26 22.64 7.22 -3.34
CA LEU A 26 22.46 8.63 -2.94
C LEU A 26 21.89 9.48 -4.08
N ARG A 27 22.27 9.23 -5.34
CA ARG A 27 21.67 9.89 -6.51
C ARG A 27 20.24 9.46 -6.77
N TYR A 28 19.91 8.20 -6.54
CA TYR A 28 18.53 7.70 -6.60
C TYR A 28 17.67 8.37 -5.51
N LEU A 29 18.19 8.44 -4.28
CA LEU A 29 17.53 9.14 -3.16
C LEU A 29 17.40 10.65 -3.41
N ARG A 30 18.43 11.30 -3.98
CA ARG A 30 18.42 12.71 -4.39
C ARG A 30 17.52 12.98 -5.61
N GLY A 31 17.31 11.97 -6.45
CA GLY A 31 16.47 12.02 -7.64
C GLY A 31 14.99 11.75 -7.38
N SER A 32 14.60 11.45 -6.13
CA SER A 32 13.21 11.59 -5.71
C SER A 32 12.84 13.06 -5.73
N VAL A 33 12.42 13.54 -6.90
CA VAL A 33 11.72 14.82 -7.03
C VAL A 33 10.59 14.80 -6.01
N ASP A 34 10.54 15.84 -5.18
CA ASP A 34 9.48 16.04 -4.21
C ASP A 34 8.20 16.40 -4.97
N ASP A 35 7.54 15.38 -5.48
CA ASP A 35 6.30 15.47 -6.25
C ASP A 35 5.07 15.50 -5.35
N MET A 36 5.26 15.64 -4.03
CA MET A 36 4.22 15.67 -2.99
C MET A 36 3.33 14.43 -2.97
N LYS A 37 3.73 13.34 -3.64
CA LYS A 37 2.94 12.11 -3.70
C LYS A 37 3.21 11.23 -2.50
N SER A 38 2.14 10.82 -1.84
CA SER A 38 2.22 9.82 -0.77
C SER A 38 2.70 8.47 -1.31
N THR A 39 3.20 7.62 -0.43
CA THR A 39 3.61 6.25 -0.77
C THR A 39 2.60 5.29 -0.15
N SER A 40 1.96 4.47 -0.99
CA SER A 40 1.08 3.40 -0.54
C SER A 40 1.90 2.12 -0.32
N GLY A 41 1.55 1.37 0.71
CA GLY A 41 2.12 0.04 0.93
C GLY A 41 1.08 -0.94 1.44
N TYR A 42 1.34 -2.22 1.21
CA TYR A 42 0.55 -3.31 1.76
C TYR A 42 1.43 -4.50 2.08
N THR A 43 0.92 -5.37 2.95
CA THR A 43 1.49 -6.67 3.26
C THR A 43 0.37 -7.67 3.46
N PHE A 44 0.48 -8.84 2.84
CA PHE A 44 -0.43 -9.97 3.00
C PHE A 44 0.35 -11.16 3.56
N SER A 45 -0.25 -11.78 4.57
CA SER A 45 0.27 -12.94 5.26
C SER A 45 -0.66 -14.14 5.10
N LEU A 46 -0.09 -15.33 5.00
CA LEU A 46 -0.79 -16.61 5.08
C LEU A 46 -0.14 -17.41 6.21
N GLY A 47 -0.90 -17.69 7.27
CA GLY A 47 -0.35 -18.25 8.51
C GLY A 47 0.70 -17.32 9.13
N SER A 48 1.90 -17.83 9.37
CA SER A 48 3.03 -17.05 9.92
C SER A 48 3.92 -16.39 8.86
N GLY A 49 3.66 -16.63 7.56
CA GLY A 49 4.49 -16.15 6.47
C GLY A 49 3.89 -14.96 5.74
N ILE A 50 4.70 -13.93 5.46
CA ILE A 50 4.36 -12.86 4.51
C ILE A 50 4.70 -13.35 3.11
N PHE A 51 3.74 -13.30 2.19
CA PHE A 51 3.94 -13.82 0.82
C PHE A 51 3.71 -12.76 -0.26
N SER A 52 3.03 -11.66 0.04
CA SER A 52 2.85 -10.55 -0.90
C SER A 52 2.99 -9.21 -0.18
N TRP A 53 3.86 -8.34 -0.69
CA TRP A 53 4.06 -7.00 -0.16
C TRP A 53 4.46 -6.06 -1.29
N ALA A 54 4.09 -4.79 -1.16
CA ALA A 54 4.54 -3.75 -2.06
C ALA A 54 4.63 -2.42 -1.33
N SER A 55 5.51 -1.56 -1.83
CA SER A 55 5.56 -0.16 -1.47
C SER A 55 5.74 0.62 -2.77
N LYS A 56 4.77 1.47 -3.10
CA LYS A 56 4.71 2.19 -4.37
C LYS A 56 4.25 3.62 -4.14
N LYS A 57 4.98 4.57 -4.73
CA LYS A 57 4.56 5.97 -4.79
C LYS A 57 3.23 6.07 -5.53
N GLN A 58 2.28 6.82 -4.97
CA GLN A 58 0.97 7.03 -5.58
C GLN A 58 1.11 7.73 -6.93
N ALA A 59 0.20 7.46 -7.86
CA ALA A 59 0.23 8.09 -9.18
C ALA A 59 -0.19 9.56 -9.11
N THR A 60 -1.12 9.86 -8.20
CA THR A 60 -1.75 11.16 -7.98
C THR A 60 -1.28 11.76 -6.64
N VAL A 61 -1.32 13.09 -6.54
CA VAL A 61 -1.09 13.81 -5.29
C VAL A 61 -2.42 13.87 -4.53
N ALA A 62 -2.47 13.25 -3.36
CA ALA A 62 -3.64 13.33 -2.49
C ALA A 62 -3.76 14.74 -1.88
N GLN A 63 -4.98 15.26 -1.81
CA GLN A 63 -5.28 16.56 -1.20
C GLN A 63 -5.46 16.47 0.32
N SER A 64 -5.53 15.26 0.88
CA SER A 64 -5.60 15.02 2.32
C SER A 64 -4.97 13.67 2.70
N SER A 65 -4.63 13.50 3.97
CA SER A 65 -4.17 12.20 4.50
C SER A 65 -5.24 11.11 4.40
N ALA A 66 -6.52 11.47 4.58
CA ALA A 66 -7.64 10.55 4.41
C ALA A 66 -7.74 10.04 2.97
N GLU A 67 -7.56 10.93 1.99
CA GLU A 67 -7.54 10.55 0.57
C GLU A 67 -6.32 9.68 0.24
N ALA A 68 -5.14 10.00 0.77
CA ALA A 68 -3.94 9.19 0.57
C ALA A 68 -4.11 7.76 1.11
N GLU A 69 -4.65 7.62 2.32
CA GLU A 69 -4.94 6.32 2.95
C GLU A 69 -6.03 5.58 2.20
N TYR A 70 -7.04 6.29 1.69
CA TYR A 70 -8.07 5.68 0.86
C TYR A 70 -7.52 5.14 -0.46
N ILE A 71 -6.63 5.88 -1.13
CA ILE A 71 -5.91 5.41 -2.33
C ILE A 71 -5.12 4.14 -2.01
N ALA A 72 -4.44 4.11 -0.84
CA ALA A 72 -3.71 2.94 -0.39
C ALA A 72 -4.65 1.75 -0.18
N ALA A 73 -5.75 1.94 0.55
CA ALA A 73 -6.75 0.90 0.80
C ALA A 73 -7.37 0.34 -0.50
N ALA A 74 -7.64 1.20 -1.50
CA ALA A 74 -8.17 0.78 -2.79
C ALA A 74 -7.13 -0.01 -3.62
N ALA A 75 -5.85 0.32 -3.51
CA ALA A 75 -4.80 -0.48 -4.14
C ALA A 75 -4.66 -1.84 -3.44
N THR A 76 -4.72 -1.87 -2.11
CA THR A 76 -4.68 -3.09 -1.30
C THR A 76 -5.88 -3.99 -1.59
N SER A 77 -7.09 -3.44 -1.72
CA SER A 77 -8.28 -4.24 -2.03
C SER A 77 -8.20 -4.93 -3.38
N ASN A 78 -7.72 -4.22 -4.40
CA ASN A 78 -7.53 -4.82 -5.72
C ASN A 78 -6.52 -5.97 -5.67
N GLN A 79 -5.45 -5.83 -4.87
CA GLN A 79 -4.49 -6.91 -4.63
C GLN A 79 -5.13 -8.08 -3.88
N ALA A 80 -5.92 -7.83 -2.85
CA ALA A 80 -6.63 -8.86 -2.08
C ALA A 80 -7.57 -9.67 -2.98
N ILE A 81 -8.39 -9.01 -3.81
CA ILE A 81 -9.29 -9.67 -4.75
C ILE A 81 -8.51 -10.54 -5.75
N TRP A 82 -7.39 -10.02 -6.27
CA TRP A 82 -6.54 -10.79 -7.18
C TRP A 82 -5.98 -12.04 -6.50
N LEU A 83 -5.51 -11.91 -5.25
CA LEU A 83 -5.03 -13.04 -4.45
C LEU A 83 -6.15 -14.05 -4.14
N ARG A 84 -7.35 -13.58 -3.80
CA ARG A 84 -8.53 -14.42 -3.56
C ARG A 84 -8.88 -15.27 -4.77
N ARG A 85 -8.82 -14.71 -5.98
CA ARG A 85 -9.06 -15.46 -7.23
C ARG A 85 -8.00 -16.53 -7.46
N ILE A 86 -6.73 -16.24 -7.18
CA ILE A 86 -5.67 -17.25 -7.28
C ILE A 86 -5.90 -18.39 -6.28
N LEU A 87 -6.30 -18.08 -5.05
CA LEU A 87 -6.62 -19.10 -4.05
C LEU A 87 -7.83 -19.94 -4.47
N GLU A 88 -8.86 -19.32 -5.06
CA GLU A 88 -10.02 -20.01 -5.62
C GLU A 88 -9.62 -20.97 -6.75
N ASP A 89 -8.75 -20.55 -7.68
CA ASP A 89 -8.21 -21.41 -8.74
C ASP A 89 -7.41 -22.61 -8.19
N MET A 90 -6.84 -22.47 -6.99
CA MET A 90 -6.14 -23.53 -6.27
C MET A 90 -7.07 -24.43 -5.43
N GLY A 91 -8.37 -24.15 -5.42
CA GLY A 91 -9.39 -24.89 -4.65
C GLY A 91 -9.61 -24.37 -3.23
N GLU A 92 -8.94 -23.30 -2.82
CA GLU A 92 -9.00 -22.68 -1.49
C GLU A 92 -9.90 -21.44 -1.49
N LYS A 93 -11.18 -21.64 -1.84
CA LYS A 93 -12.16 -20.56 -1.91
C LYS A 93 -12.37 -19.94 -0.53
N GLN A 94 -12.14 -18.62 -0.44
CA GLN A 94 -12.42 -17.84 0.76
C GLN A 94 -13.90 -17.40 0.75
N GLU A 95 -14.69 -17.84 1.73
CA GLU A 95 -16.10 -17.42 1.88
C GLU A 95 -16.23 -16.15 2.72
N GLU A 96 -15.40 -16.00 3.75
CA GLU A 96 -15.39 -14.82 4.61
C GLU A 96 -14.70 -13.63 3.94
N PRO A 97 -15.01 -12.37 4.28
CA PRO A 97 -14.33 -11.19 3.75
C PRO A 97 -12.86 -11.11 4.17
N ASP A 98 -11.99 -10.63 3.28
CA ASP A 98 -10.59 -10.33 3.64
C ASP A 98 -10.51 -9.06 4.50
N GLU A 99 -9.87 -9.15 5.66
CA GLU A 99 -9.69 -8.02 6.55
C GLU A 99 -8.51 -7.15 6.10
N ILE A 100 -8.80 -5.91 5.73
CA ILE A 100 -7.79 -4.90 5.44
C ILE A 100 -7.72 -3.90 6.59
N TYR A 101 -6.55 -3.79 7.21
CA TYR A 101 -6.32 -2.86 8.30
C TYR A 101 -5.91 -1.48 7.78
N CYS A 102 -6.57 -0.43 8.28
CA CYS A 102 -6.28 0.97 7.97
C CYS A 102 -6.25 1.77 9.28
N ASP A 103 -5.30 2.69 9.42
CA ASP A 103 -5.14 3.51 10.63
C ASP A 103 -5.89 4.85 10.58
N ASN A 104 -6.62 5.10 9.48
CA ASN A 104 -7.34 6.35 9.28
C ASN A 104 -8.87 6.11 9.27
N LYS A 105 -9.52 6.51 10.38
CA LYS A 105 -10.99 6.40 10.52
C LYS A 105 -11.74 7.18 9.46
N SER A 106 -11.21 8.31 9.01
CA SER A 106 -11.83 9.12 7.95
C SER A 106 -11.80 8.38 6.61
N ALA A 107 -10.69 7.70 6.29
CA ALA A 107 -10.62 6.85 5.11
C ALA A 107 -11.67 5.73 5.15
N ILE A 108 -11.81 5.05 6.30
CA ILE A 108 -12.83 4.01 6.48
C ILE A 108 -14.26 4.57 6.34
N ALA A 109 -14.52 5.77 6.87
CA ALA A 109 -15.83 6.42 6.79
C ALA A 109 -16.21 6.78 5.34
N ILE A 110 -15.24 7.18 4.50
CA ILE A 110 -15.45 7.46 3.07
C ILE A 110 -15.93 6.21 2.31
N THR A 111 -15.56 5.00 2.76
CA THR A 111 -16.05 3.75 2.14
C THR A 111 -17.52 3.51 2.44
N LYS A 112 -18.00 3.92 3.62
CA LYS A 112 -19.36 3.64 4.10
C LYS A 112 -20.38 4.71 3.71
N ASN A 113 -19.98 5.97 3.57
CA ASN A 113 -20.88 7.08 3.28
C ASN A 113 -20.48 7.80 1.97
N PRO A 114 -21.30 7.71 0.90
CA PRO A 114 -21.00 8.34 -0.39
C PRO A 114 -21.21 9.86 -0.39
N VAL A 115 -21.86 10.42 0.64
CA VAL A 115 -22.20 11.85 0.69
C VAL A 115 -21.02 12.65 1.25
N GLN A 116 -20.03 12.94 0.41
CA GLN A 116 -19.17 14.11 0.60
C GLN A 116 -19.04 14.88 -0.72
N HIS A 117 -19.13 16.21 -0.58
CA HIS A 117 -19.35 17.25 -1.59
C HIS A 117 -18.56 17.13 -2.91
N SER A 118 -19.03 17.88 -3.92
CA SER A 118 -18.53 18.11 -5.30
C SER A 118 -17.03 18.35 -5.54
N ARG A 119 -16.16 18.17 -4.55
CA ARG A 119 -14.69 18.31 -4.60
C ARG A 119 -13.95 16.99 -4.85
N THR A 120 -14.65 15.86 -5.03
CA THR A 120 -14.07 14.51 -5.15
C THR A 120 -14.56 13.73 -6.38
N GLU A 121 -15.05 14.39 -7.42
CA GLU A 121 -15.64 13.71 -8.59
C GLU A 121 -14.61 13.06 -9.53
N HIS A 122 -13.43 13.67 -9.71
CA HIS A 122 -12.31 13.08 -10.50
C HIS A 122 -11.63 11.92 -9.76
N ILE A 123 -12.01 11.75 -8.51
CA ILE A 123 -11.55 10.72 -7.60
C ILE A 123 -12.39 9.44 -7.89
N ASP A 124 -13.71 9.55 -8.01
CA ASP A 124 -14.69 8.44 -8.03
C ASP A 124 -14.29 7.13 -8.75
N ILE A 125 -13.75 7.18 -9.98
CA ILE A 125 -13.48 5.96 -10.79
C ILE A 125 -12.53 4.97 -10.11
N LYS A 126 -11.49 5.45 -9.41
CA LYS A 126 -10.51 4.56 -8.74
C LYS A 126 -11.00 4.05 -7.38
N TYR A 127 -12.05 4.65 -6.84
CA TYR A 127 -12.54 4.39 -5.49
C TYR A 127 -13.82 3.54 -5.47
N HIS A 128 -14.53 3.47 -6.60
CA HIS A 128 -15.64 2.53 -6.78
C HIS A 128 -15.22 1.08 -6.49
N SER A 129 -14.01 0.65 -6.87
CA SER A 129 -13.61 -0.75 -6.70
C SER A 129 -13.57 -1.18 -5.23
N LEU A 130 -13.07 -0.33 -4.33
CA LEU A 130 -13.03 -0.62 -2.89
C LEU A 130 -14.44 -0.68 -2.30
N ARG A 131 -15.31 0.28 -2.65
CA ARG A 131 -16.70 0.31 -2.19
C ARG A 131 -17.47 -0.91 -2.67
N GLU A 132 -17.37 -1.22 -3.95
CA GLU A 132 -18.02 -2.39 -4.53
C GLU A 132 -17.53 -3.68 -3.89
N ALA A 133 -16.24 -3.82 -3.63
CA ALA A 133 -15.68 -4.98 -2.94
C ALA A 133 -16.24 -5.13 -1.52
N THR A 134 -16.40 -4.02 -0.79
CA THR A 134 -17.05 -4.03 0.53
C THR A 134 -18.55 -4.34 0.43
N THR A 135 -19.25 -3.82 -0.57
CA THR A 135 -20.68 -4.13 -0.80
C THR A 135 -20.90 -5.59 -1.20
N ARG A 136 -19.98 -6.19 -1.96
CA ARG A 136 -19.99 -7.62 -2.31
C ARG A 136 -19.61 -8.54 -1.14
N GLY A 137 -19.14 -7.98 -0.02
CA GLY A 137 -18.66 -8.77 1.12
C GLY A 137 -17.32 -9.47 0.86
N GLU A 138 -16.56 -9.04 -0.14
CA GLU A 138 -15.23 -9.59 -0.42
C GLU A 138 -14.18 -9.05 0.56
N ILE A 139 -14.39 -7.82 1.05
CA ILE A 139 -13.41 -7.07 1.85
C ILE A 139 -14.07 -6.31 2.98
N GLU A 140 -13.48 -6.41 4.17
CA GLU A 140 -13.83 -5.58 5.33
C GLU A 140 -12.66 -4.67 5.73
N LEU A 141 -12.90 -3.36 5.82
CA LEU A 141 -11.93 -2.41 6.36
C LEU A 141 -12.04 -2.34 7.90
N LYS A 142 -10.96 -2.67 8.59
CA LYS A 142 -10.86 -2.58 10.05
C LYS A 142 -9.90 -1.48 10.47
N TYR A 143 -10.30 -0.73 11.49
CA TYR A 143 -9.42 0.27 12.09
C TYR A 143 -8.32 -0.42 12.90
N CYS A 144 -7.07 -0.07 12.66
CA CYS A 144 -5.94 -0.47 13.48
C CYS A 144 -5.20 0.78 13.96
N SER A 145 -4.99 0.93 15.27
CA SER A 145 -4.18 2.04 15.76
C SER A 145 -2.73 1.84 15.35
N THR A 146 -2.08 2.88 14.83
CA THR A 146 -0.63 2.91 14.68
C THR A 146 0.00 2.66 16.06
N LEU A 147 0.73 1.56 16.22
CA LEU A 147 1.55 1.35 17.43
C LEU A 147 2.53 2.53 17.50
N LYS A 148 2.37 3.40 18.50
CA LYS A 148 3.43 4.35 18.85
C LYS A 148 4.60 3.51 19.33
N SER A 149 5.70 3.46 18.57
CA SER A 149 6.95 2.94 19.13
C SER A 149 7.33 3.87 20.29
N ASN A 150 7.27 3.35 21.51
CA ASN A 150 7.92 3.99 22.67
C ASN A 150 9.43 3.85 22.54
#